data_AF-A0A957V8P2-F1
#
_entry.id   AF-A0A957V8P2-F1
#
_cell.length_a   1.000
_cell.length_b   1.000
_cell.length_c   1.000
_cell.angle_alpha   90.00
_cell.angle_beta   90.00
_cell.angle_gamma   90.00
#
_symmetry.space_group_name_H-M   'P 1'
#
loop_
_entity.id
_entity.type
_entity.pdbx_description
1 polymer ?
#
loop_
_entity_poly.entity_id
_entity_poly.type
_entity_poly.pdbx_seq_one_letter_code
_entity_poly.pdbx_strand_id
1 'polypeptide(L)'
;MVYVGLDERAAPPDTVLHHQVVVREPLGEGNSVFLSLSPTWDEGRAPAGRRALTISTHTALEPWWRLFRLDPQHYERRKNHYVDRMLAAAERVLPGLRAAAELVMPGTPV
;
A
#
# COMPACT_ATOMS: atom_id res chain seq x y z
N MET A 1 5.29 4.06 0.52
CA MET A 1 3.95 3.97 1.16
C MET A 1 2.90 3.91 0.07
N VAL A 2 1.79 3.21 0.31
CA VAL A 2 0.57 3.30 -0.50
C VAL A 2 -0.60 3.46 0.47
N TYR A 3 -1.39 4.50 0.27
CA TYR A 3 -2.63 4.72 1.01
C TYR A 3 -3.80 4.31 0.13
N VAL A 4 -4.69 3.49 0.66
CA VAL A 4 -5.83 2.96 -0.07
C VAL A 4 -7.12 3.31 0.67
N GLY A 5 -8.04 3.97 -0.02
CA GLY A 5 -9.44 4.04 0.39
C GLY A 5 -10.20 2.93 -0.31
N LEU A 6 -10.88 2.08 0.45
CA LEU A 6 -11.57 0.90 -0.07
C LEU A 6 -13.01 0.79 0.44
N ASP A 7 -13.87 0.13 -0.33
CA ASP A 7 -15.19 -0.29 0.14
C ASP A 7 -15.05 -1.20 1.37
N GLU A 8 -15.80 -0.92 2.43
CA GLU A 8 -15.71 -1.67 3.69
C GLU A 8 -16.03 -3.17 3.50
N ARG A 9 -16.84 -3.52 2.51
CA ARG A 9 -17.25 -4.91 2.23
C ARG A 9 -16.09 -5.78 1.75
N ALA A 10 -15.01 -5.16 1.25
CA ALA A 10 -13.81 -5.88 0.87
C ALA A 10 -12.94 -6.30 2.06
N ALA A 11 -13.23 -5.79 3.27
CA ALA A 11 -12.54 -6.16 4.50
C ALA A 11 -13.56 -6.51 5.60
N PRO A 12 -13.90 -7.81 5.76
CA PRO A 12 -14.83 -8.30 6.78
C PRO A 12 -14.57 -7.70 8.18
N PRO A 13 -15.61 -7.55 9.03
CA PRO A 13 -15.46 -6.91 10.34
C PRO A 13 -14.42 -7.56 11.27
N ASP A 14 -14.14 -8.85 11.11
CA ASP A 14 -13.17 -9.65 11.85
C ASP A 14 -11.77 -9.66 11.22
N THR A 15 -11.55 -8.94 10.11
CA THR A 15 -10.23 -8.80 9.49
C THR A 15 -9.23 -8.24 10.49
N VAL A 16 -8.14 -8.97 10.71
CA VAL A 16 -7.02 -8.50 11.52
C VAL A 16 -6.52 -7.15 11.00
N LEU A 17 -6.28 -6.20 11.90
CA LEU A 17 -5.98 -4.82 11.51
C LEU A 17 -4.55 -4.63 11.03
N HIS A 18 -3.64 -5.52 11.43
CA HIS A 18 -2.21 -5.40 11.17
C HIS A 18 -1.64 -6.69 10.61
N HIS A 19 -0.97 -6.61 9.46
CA HIS A 19 -0.35 -7.77 8.82
C HIS A 19 1.09 -7.46 8.42
N GLN A 20 1.98 -8.41 8.67
CA GLN A 20 3.29 -8.47 8.03
C GLN A 20 3.22 -9.52 6.91
N VAL A 21 3.32 -9.09 5.66
CA VAL A 21 3.32 -10.00 4.49
C VAL A 21 4.74 -10.15 3.97
N VAL A 22 5.25 -11.38 3.94
CA VAL A 22 6.53 -11.72 3.31
C VAL A 22 6.25 -12.40 1.98
N VAL A 23 6.75 -11.79 0.90
CA VAL A 23 6.59 -12.31 -0.47
C VAL A 23 7.75 -13.22 -0.85
N ARG A 24 8.99 -12.75 -0.62
CA ARG A 24 10.24 -13.46 -0.86
C ARG A 24 11.41 -12.71 -0.21
N GLU A 25 12.59 -13.31 -0.21
CA GLU A 25 13.85 -12.61 0.07
C GLU A 25 14.44 -11.99 -1.21
N PRO A 26 15.27 -10.94 -1.11
CA PRO A 26 15.57 -10.15 0.10
C PRO A 26 14.37 -9.29 0.53
N LEU A 27 14.26 -9.02 1.84
CA LEU A 27 13.20 -8.18 2.41
C LEU A 27 13.30 -6.72 1.94
N GLY A 28 12.17 -5.99 1.96
CA GLY A 28 12.06 -4.62 1.44
C GLY A 28 11.80 -4.55 -0.07
N GLU A 29 11.79 -3.34 -0.64
CA GLU A 29 11.52 -3.07 -2.05
C GLU A 29 10.20 -3.72 -2.54
N GLY A 30 9.20 -3.80 -1.66
CA GLY A 30 7.92 -4.46 -1.92
C GLY A 30 7.92 -5.99 -1.80
N ASN A 31 9.04 -6.63 -1.44
CA ASN A 31 9.09 -8.06 -1.10
C ASN A 31 8.62 -8.38 0.32
N SER A 32 8.56 -7.37 1.19
CA SER A 32 7.91 -7.45 2.49
C SER A 32 7.14 -6.17 2.74
N VAL A 33 5.86 -6.29 3.10
CA VAL A 33 5.01 -5.13 3.37
C VAL A 33 4.32 -5.26 4.71
N PHE A 34 4.08 -4.11 5.35
CA PHE A 34 3.23 -4.01 6.52
C PHE A 34 1.91 -3.34 6.14
N LEU A 35 0.80 -3.92 6.57
CA LEU A 35 -0.56 -3.43 6.35
C LEU A 35 -1.11 -2.91 7.67
N SER A 36 -1.75 -1.73 7.65
CA SER A 36 -2.55 -1.21 8.77
C SER A 36 -3.90 -0.75 8.23
N LEU A 37 -4.96 -1.43 8.67
CA LEU A 37 -6.34 -1.20 8.27
C LEU A 37 -7.09 -0.47 9.38
N SER A 38 -7.82 0.60 9.05
CA SER A 38 -8.65 1.35 10.02
C SER A 38 -9.74 0.44 10.58
N PRO A 39 -9.98 0.38 11.90
CA PRO A 39 -11.03 -0.48 12.46
C PRO A 39 -12.43 -0.02 12.02
N THR A 40 -13.42 -0.90 12.10
CA THR A 40 -14.81 -0.61 11.67
C THR A 40 -15.50 0.48 12.48
N TRP A 41 -15.05 0.71 13.71
CA TRP A 41 -15.58 1.76 14.59
C TRP A 41 -14.93 3.14 14.37
N ASP A 42 -13.91 3.24 13.52
CA ASP A 42 -13.21 4.50 13.26
C ASP A 42 -13.86 5.26 12.10
N GLU A 43 -14.76 6.18 12.45
CA GLU A 43 -15.45 7.08 11.53
C GLU A 43 -14.59 8.26 11.05
N GLY A 44 -13.38 8.43 11.58
CA GLY A 44 -12.52 9.59 11.30
C GLY A 44 -11.48 9.37 10.20
N ARG A 45 -11.12 8.11 9.91
CA ARG A 45 -10.08 7.78 8.91
C ARG A 45 -10.61 7.60 7.48
N ALA A 46 -11.90 7.38 7.30
CA ALA A 46 -12.52 7.20 6.00
C ALA A 46 -14.01 7.65 6.03
N PRO A 47 -14.59 8.04 4.88
CA PRO A 47 -16.03 8.30 4.78
C PRO A 47 -16.88 7.07 5.15
N ALA A 48 -18.16 7.29 5.47
CA ALA A 48 -19.10 6.21 5.75
C ALA A 48 -19.14 5.17 4.61
N GLY A 49 -19.16 3.88 4.96
CA GLY A 49 -19.11 2.77 4.01
C GLY A 49 -17.72 2.49 3.42
N ARG A 50 -16.67 3.18 3.89
CA ARG A 50 -15.29 3.01 3.43
C ARG A 50 -14.36 2.72 4.60
N ARG A 51 -13.22 2.11 4.30
CA ARG A 51 -12.10 1.92 5.22
C ARG A 51 -10.82 2.47 4.62
N ALA A 52 -9.85 2.79 5.48
CA ALA A 52 -8.53 3.25 5.09
C ALA A 52 -7.50 2.14 5.37
N LEU A 53 -6.69 1.83 4.36
CA LEU A 53 -5.57 0.91 4.45
C LEU A 53 -4.26 1.65 4.16
N THR A 54 -3.29 1.51 5.05
CA THR A 54 -1.91 1.96 4.82
C THR A 54 -1.01 0.76 4.55
N ILE A 55 -0.23 0.83 3.47
CA ILE A 55 0.73 -0.19 3.07
C ILE A 55 2.13 0.43 3.09
N SER A 56 3.06 -0.18 3.81
CA SER A 56 4.45 0.28 3.90
C SER A 56 5.45 -0.81 3.52
N THR A 57 6.61 -0.39 3.03
CA THR A 57 7.76 -1.28 2.76
C THR A 57 9.05 -0.47 2.97
N HIS A 58 10.13 -1.14 3.33
CA HIS A 58 11.45 -0.51 3.36
C HIS A 58 12.01 -0.38 1.95
N THR A 59 12.83 0.64 1.73
CA THR A 59 13.50 0.83 0.45
C THR A 59 14.82 1.57 0.62
N ALA A 60 15.79 1.30 -0.25
CA ALA A 60 17.00 2.09 -0.33
C ALA A 60 16.68 3.51 -0.82
N LEU A 61 17.22 4.53 -0.15
CA LEU A 61 16.91 5.93 -0.43
C LEU A 61 17.61 6.47 -1.69
N GLU A 62 18.87 6.10 -1.89
CA GLU A 62 19.73 6.63 -2.96
C GLU A 62 19.12 6.53 -4.37
N PRO A 63 18.52 5.38 -4.79
CA PRO A 63 17.90 5.29 -6.10
C PRO A 63 16.72 6.25 -6.30
N TRP A 64 15.95 6.56 -5.24
CA TRP A 64 14.84 7.49 -5.32
C TRP A 64 15.32 8.93 -5.54
N TRP A 65 16.31 9.38 -4.77
CA TRP A 65 16.88 10.72 -4.95
C TRP A 65 17.52 10.91 -6.32
N ARG A 66 18.25 9.89 -6.81
CA ARG A 66 18.86 9.94 -8.14
C ARG A 66 17.82 10.13 -9.23
N LEU A 67 16.73 9.34 -9.19
CA LEU A 67 15.65 9.47 -10.17
C LEU A 67 14.89 10.78 -10.03
N PHE A 68 14.56 11.20 -8.80
CA PHE A 68 13.87 12.47 -8.56
C PHE A 68 14.62 13.67 -9.14
N ARG A 69 15.96 13.69 -9.03
CA ARG A 69 16.79 14.79 -9.53
C ARG A 69 17.09 14.73 -11.02
N LEU A 70 17.31 13.53 -11.55
CA LEU A 70 17.91 13.35 -12.88
C LEU A 70 16.94 12.78 -13.92
N ASP A 71 15.88 12.09 -13.49
CA ASP A 71 14.99 11.37 -14.39
C ASP A 71 13.55 11.22 -13.83
N PRO A 72 12.75 12.30 -13.93
CA PRO A 72 11.37 12.30 -13.43
C PRO A 72 10.49 11.21 -14.06
N GLN A 73 10.76 10.82 -15.31
CA GLN A 73 9.97 9.80 -15.98
C GLN A 73 10.23 8.40 -15.39
N HIS A 74 11.50 8.05 -15.14
CA HIS A 74 11.82 6.80 -14.44
C HIS A 74 11.41 6.83 -12.97
N TYR A 75 11.41 8.00 -12.33
CA TYR A 75 10.87 8.17 -10.97
C TYR A 75 9.39 7.76 -10.93
N GLU A 76 8.57 8.28 -11.84
CA GLU A 76 7.15 7.94 -11.93
C GLU A 76 6.93 6.45 -12.23
N ARG A 77 7.73 5.86 -13.14
CA ARG A 77 7.70 4.40 -13.38
C ARG A 77 8.06 3.59 -12.14
N ARG A 78 9.07 3.99 -11.38
CA ARG A 78 9.48 3.32 -10.14
C ARG A 78 8.38 3.42 -9.09
N LYS A 79 7.74 4.59 -8.96
CA LYS A 79 6.58 4.78 -8.08
C LYS A 79 5.44 3.82 -8.42
N ASN A 80 5.05 3.73 -9.69
CA ASN A 80 4.00 2.80 -10.13
C ASN A 80 4.38 1.33 -9.91
N HIS A 81 5.64 0.97 -10.18
CA HIS A 81 6.15 -0.37 -9.89
C HIS A 81 6.02 -0.76 -8.42
N TYR A 82 6.26 0.18 -7.49
CA TYR A 82 6.06 -0.05 -6.06
C TYR A 82 4.59 -0.21 -5.70
N VAL A 83 3.71 0.64 -6.26
CA VAL A 83 2.26 0.53 -6.06
C VAL A 83 1.78 -0.87 -6.45
N ASP A 84 2.13 -1.33 -7.65
CA ASP A 84 1.72 -2.64 -8.14
C ASP A 84 2.23 -3.77 -7.25
N ARG A 85 3.49 -3.73 -6.83
CA ARG A 85 4.05 -4.78 -5.97
C ARG A 85 3.42 -4.79 -4.59
N MET A 86 3.20 -3.62 -3.99
CA MET A 86 2.65 -3.50 -2.66
C MET A 86 1.16 -3.89 -2.63
N LEU A 87 0.37 -3.52 -3.64
CA LEU A 87 -1.01 -3.98 -3.78
C LEU A 87 -1.11 -5.48 -4.02
N ALA A 88 -0.22 -6.06 -4.83
CA ALA A 88 -0.17 -7.51 -5.05
C ALA A 88 0.16 -8.28 -3.77
N ALA A 89 1.05 -7.75 -2.92
CA ALA A 89 1.33 -8.32 -1.62
C ALA A 89 0.11 -8.20 -0.67
N ALA A 90 -0.55 -7.05 -0.66
CA ALA A 90 -1.73 -6.81 0.16
C ALA A 90 -2.94 -7.68 -0.23
N GLU A 91 -3.09 -8.02 -1.51
CA GLU A 91 -4.16 -8.93 -1.98
C GLU A 91 -4.06 -10.36 -1.46
N ARG A 92 -2.91 -10.75 -0.88
CA ARG A 92 -2.80 -12.03 -0.13
C ARG A 92 -3.58 -12.01 1.20
N VAL A 93 -3.89 -10.82 1.71
CA VAL A 93 -4.64 -10.59 2.94
C VAL A 93 -6.06 -10.13 2.63
N LEU A 94 -6.21 -9.23 1.66
CA LEU A 94 -7.48 -8.67 1.21
C LEU A 94 -7.71 -9.01 -0.27
N PRO A 95 -8.19 -10.22 -0.59
CA PRO A 95 -8.48 -10.61 -1.97
C PRO A 95 -9.45 -9.62 -2.63
N GLY A 96 -9.13 -9.18 -3.86
CA GLY A 96 -9.95 -8.20 -4.58
C GLY A 96 -9.73 -6.73 -4.16
N LEU A 97 -8.72 -6.44 -3.32
CA LEU A 97 -8.38 -5.08 -2.88
C LEU A 97 -8.35 -4.07 -4.02
N ARG A 98 -7.71 -4.40 -5.15
CA ARG A 98 -7.62 -3.45 -6.28
C ARG A 98 -8.97 -3.10 -6.88
N ALA A 99 -9.88 -4.07 -6.96
CA ALA A 99 -11.22 -3.85 -7.49
C ALA A 99 -12.09 -3.04 -6.52
N ALA A 100 -11.84 -3.16 -5.22
CA ALA A 100 -12.56 -2.43 -4.18
C ALA A 100 -11.94 -1.06 -3.83
N ALA A 101 -10.77 -0.74 -4.37
CA ALA A 101 -10.07 0.51 -4.11
C ALA A 101 -10.70 1.65 -4.91
N GLU A 102 -11.13 2.69 -4.22
CA GLU A 102 -11.63 3.94 -4.82
C GLU A 102 -10.57 5.03 -4.86
N LEU A 103 -9.57 4.90 -3.98
CA LEU A 103 -8.40 5.77 -3.94
C LEU A 103 -7.16 4.91 -3.77
N VAL A 104 -6.15 5.16 -4.60
CA VAL A 104 -4.80 4.62 -4.43
C VAL A 104 -3.83 5.79 -4.53
N MET A 105 -3.22 6.15 -3.40
CA MET A 105 -2.31 7.29 -3.31
C MET A 105 -0.90 6.80 -2.95
N PRO A 106 0.06 6.82 -3.89
CA PRO A 106 1.45 6.50 -3.59
C PRO A 106 2.15 7.61 -2.82
N GLY A 107 3.00 7.23 -1.88
CA GLY A 107 4.00 8.10 -1.26
C GLY A 107 5.39 7.47 -1.38
N THR A 108 6.37 8.25 -1.84
CA THR A 108 7.77 7.80 -1.94
C THR A 108 8.58 8.32 -0.75
N PRO A 109 9.83 7.84 -0.53
CA PRO A 109 10.66 8.35 0.56
C PRO A 109 11.27 9.73 0.27
N VAL A 110 11.03 10.31 -0.92
CA VAL A 110 11.48 11.64 -1.35
C VAL A 110 10.33 12.46 -1.91
#